data_AF-A0A2V9Z9N9-F1
#
_entry.id   AF-A0A2V9Z9N9-F1
#
_cell.length_a   1.000
_cell.length_b   1.000
_cell.length_c   1.000
_cell.angle_alpha   90.00
_cell.angle_beta   90.00
_cell.angle_gamma   90.00
#
_symmetry.space_group_name_H-M   'P 1'
#
loop_
_entity.id
_entity.type
_entity.pdbx_description
1 polymer ?
#
loop_
_entity_poly.entity_id
_entity_poly.type
_entity_poly.pdbx_seq_one_letter_code
_entity_poly.pdbx_strand_id
1 'polypeptide(L)'
;MVGWGIRNISEKVRVVVSACVVVTAISAFGTHHFWVNPYLEDWRRAAKEVQAANLDPHTPVLVRTGLIETAKPTWDVELDRDNPLLAPLAKYPVPGRILLVPSGLNEPSVRYMNDLSSKLLDSSAEFVYLTRDLGDPFEAWLSGRFSGRGFTVRKLGHADGVSVFLFQRRPS
;
A
#
# COMPACT_ATOMS: atom_id res chain seq x y z
N MET A 1 -43.18 4.04 9.42
CA MET A 1 -44.18 4.42 8.40
C MET A 1 -43.50 4.77 7.06
N VAL A 2 -42.74 3.86 6.43
CA VAL A 2 -42.03 4.15 5.15
C VAL A 2 -42.53 3.29 3.97
N GLY A 3 -43.26 2.20 4.24
CA GLY A 3 -43.66 1.23 3.21
C GLY A 3 -44.93 1.52 2.40
N TRP A 4 -45.67 2.60 2.68
CA TRP A 4 -47.00 2.83 2.07
C TRP A 4 -47.00 3.85 0.92
N GLY A 5 -46.01 4.75 0.84
CA GLY A 5 -45.96 5.81 -0.18
C GLY A 5 -45.50 5.35 -1.58
N ILE A 6 -44.84 4.20 -1.69
CA ILE A 6 -44.23 3.74 -2.95
C ILE A 6 -45.28 3.10 -3.89
N ARG A 7 -46.39 2.57 -3.35
CA ARG A 7 -47.40 1.86 -4.15
C ARG A 7 -48.28 2.75 -5.02
N ASN A 8 -48.46 4.03 -4.67
CA ASN A 8 -49.31 4.98 -5.42
C ASN A 8 -48.56 5.90 -6.39
N ILE A 9 -47.28 5.64 -6.63
CA ILE A 9 -46.48 6.43 -7.57
C ILE A 9 -46.77 5.95 -9.01
N SER A 10 -47.16 6.89 -9.88
CA SER A 10 -47.37 6.69 -11.32
C SER A 10 -46.15 6.03 -11.97
N GLU A 11 -46.37 5.15 -12.94
CA GLU A 11 -45.33 4.43 -13.68
C GLU A 11 -44.26 5.39 -14.24
N LYS A 12 -44.67 6.54 -14.78
CA LYS A 12 -43.75 7.57 -15.29
C LYS A 12 -42.81 8.11 -14.20
N VAL A 13 -43.31 8.30 -13.00
CA VAL A 13 -42.51 8.79 -11.86
C VAL A 13 -41.56 7.70 -11.37
N ARG A 14 -41.97 6.42 -11.38
CA ARG A 14 -41.06 5.30 -11.05
C ARG A 14 -39.91 5.19 -12.03
N VAL A 15 -40.19 5.29 -13.34
CA VAL A 15 -39.15 5.27 -14.39
C VAL A 15 -38.16 6.41 -14.20
N VAL A 16 -38.63 7.62 -13.92
CA VAL A 16 -37.77 8.78 -13.66
C VAL A 16 -36.90 8.56 -12.41
N VAL A 17 -37.49 8.08 -11.32
CA VAL A 17 -36.73 7.80 -10.08
C VAL A 17 -35.68 6.72 -10.32
N SER A 18 -36.02 5.63 -10.99
CA SER A 18 -35.06 4.57 -11.33
C SER A 18 -33.93 5.08 -12.23
N ALA A 19 -34.24 5.88 -13.25
CA ALA A 19 -33.22 6.48 -14.11
C ALA A 19 -32.28 7.40 -13.31
N CYS A 20 -32.81 8.24 -12.42
CA CYS A 20 -32.00 9.09 -11.55
C CYS A 20 -31.10 8.28 -10.62
N VAL A 21 -31.61 7.20 -10.02
CA VAL A 21 -30.81 6.30 -9.15
C VAL A 21 -29.68 5.66 -9.95
N VAL A 22 -29.96 5.16 -11.16
CA VAL A 22 -28.95 4.54 -12.02
C VAL A 22 -27.90 5.56 -12.46
N VAL A 23 -28.31 6.73 -12.94
CA VAL A 23 -27.38 7.80 -13.34
C VAL A 23 -26.54 8.28 -12.17
N THR A 24 -27.12 8.40 -10.98
CA THR A 24 -26.39 8.78 -9.76
C THR A 24 -25.39 7.69 -9.36
N ALA A 25 -25.77 6.42 -9.42
CA ALA A 25 -24.88 5.30 -9.13
C ALA A 25 -23.71 5.23 -10.13
N ILE A 26 -23.99 5.39 -11.43
CA ILE A 26 -22.97 5.43 -12.48
C ILE A 26 -22.04 6.63 -12.29
N SER A 27 -22.60 7.80 -11.97
CA SER A 27 -21.79 9.02 -11.77
C SER A 27 -20.94 8.94 -10.51
N ALA A 28 -21.45 8.39 -9.41
CA ALA A 28 -20.71 8.20 -8.18
C ALA A 28 -19.59 7.15 -8.33
N PHE A 29 -19.87 6.05 -9.04
CA PHE A 29 -18.88 5.01 -9.30
C PHE A 29 -17.83 5.46 -10.34
N GLY A 30 -18.28 6.13 -11.40
CA GLY A 30 -17.43 6.66 -12.45
C GLY A 30 -16.48 7.74 -11.93
N THR A 31 -16.97 8.72 -11.17
CA THR A 31 -16.11 9.76 -10.60
C THR A 31 -15.05 9.19 -9.64
N HIS A 32 -15.37 8.14 -8.87
CA HIS A 32 -14.36 7.44 -8.06
C HIS A 32 -13.24 6.82 -8.90
N HIS A 33 -13.56 6.18 -10.04
CA HIS A 33 -12.58 5.59 -10.94
C HIS A 33 -11.85 6.58 -11.86
N PHE A 34 -12.44 7.74 -12.16
CA PHE A 34 -11.78 8.78 -12.96
C PHE A 34 -10.83 9.66 -12.14
N TRP A 35 -11.08 9.83 -10.83
CA TRP A 35 -10.23 10.62 -9.93
C TRP A 35 -9.07 9.81 -9.34
N VAL A 36 -9.25 8.49 -9.21
CA VAL A 36 -8.16 7.57 -8.90
C VAL A 36 -7.57 7.12 -10.23
N ASN A 37 -6.52 7.77 -10.71
CA ASN A 37 -5.81 7.27 -11.88
C ASN A 37 -5.03 6.00 -11.47
N PRO A 38 -5.47 4.78 -11.82
CA PRO A 38 -4.83 3.55 -11.37
C PRO A 38 -3.48 3.32 -12.08
N TYR A 39 -3.08 4.21 -13.00
CA TYR A 39 -1.87 4.13 -13.82
C TYR A 39 -0.80 5.17 -13.48
N LEU A 40 -1.04 6.09 -12.55
CA LEU A 40 -0.01 7.03 -12.11
C LEU A 40 0.71 6.43 -10.90
N GLU A 41 1.57 5.45 -11.15
CA GLU A 41 2.57 4.99 -10.19
C GLU A 41 3.93 5.55 -10.58
N ASP A 42 4.38 6.62 -9.90
CA ASP A 42 5.68 7.24 -10.14
C ASP A 42 6.78 6.54 -9.34
N TRP A 43 7.05 5.28 -9.71
CA TRP A 43 8.15 4.48 -9.16
C TRP A 43 9.52 5.14 -9.35
N ARG A 44 9.69 5.97 -10.39
CA ARG A 44 10.92 6.73 -10.62
C ARG A 44 11.14 7.74 -9.50
N ARG A 45 10.10 8.48 -9.14
CA ARG A 45 10.17 9.48 -8.07
C ARG A 45 10.30 8.82 -6.70
N ALA A 46 9.54 7.75 -6.45
CA ALA A 46 9.69 6.96 -5.23
C ALA A 46 11.14 6.46 -5.05
N ALA A 47 11.76 5.96 -6.14
CA ALA A 47 13.14 5.52 -6.08
C ALA A 47 14.13 6.66 -5.78
N LYS A 48 13.91 7.85 -6.35
CA LYS A 48 14.70 9.04 -6.02
C LYS A 48 14.55 9.46 -4.56
N GLU A 49 13.35 9.34 -3.99
CA GLU A 49 13.09 9.67 -2.59
C GLU A 49 13.84 8.72 -1.65
N VAL A 50 13.88 7.41 -1.97
CA VAL A 50 14.69 6.45 -1.21
C VAL A 50 16.19 6.72 -1.37
N GLN A 51 16.66 7.04 -2.58
CA GLN A 51 18.06 7.39 -2.82
C GLN A 51 18.48 8.65 -2.04
N ALA A 52 17.62 9.66 -1.99
CA ALA A 52 17.86 10.90 -1.26
C ALA A 52 17.89 10.71 0.26
N ALA A 53 17.34 9.61 0.79
CA ALA A 53 17.42 9.28 2.21
C ALA A 53 18.82 8.80 2.66
N ASN A 54 19.75 8.55 1.72
CA ASN A 54 21.14 8.18 2.00
C ASN A 54 21.29 7.02 3.00
N LEU A 55 20.51 5.97 2.78
CA LEU A 55 20.42 4.78 3.63
C LEU A 55 21.70 3.94 3.57
N ASP A 56 21.97 3.20 4.64
CA ASP A 56 22.98 2.15 4.62
C ASP A 56 22.60 1.06 3.57
N PRO A 57 23.57 0.48 2.84
CA PRO A 57 23.28 -0.58 1.86
C PRO A 57 22.59 -1.82 2.43
N HIS A 58 22.69 -2.06 3.74
CA HIS A 58 22.02 -3.15 4.44
C HIS A 58 20.70 -2.74 5.11
N THR A 59 20.29 -1.47 5.02
CA THR A 59 19.00 -1.01 5.53
C THR A 59 17.88 -1.83 4.91
N PRO A 60 16.98 -2.43 5.73
CA PRO A 60 15.83 -3.15 5.21
C PRO A 60 14.88 -2.23 4.43
N VAL A 61 14.48 -2.68 3.24
CA VAL A 61 13.54 -1.98 2.37
C VAL A 61 12.39 -2.90 2.05
N LEU A 62 11.29 -2.71 2.77
CA LEU A 62 10.05 -3.45 2.59
C LEU A 62 9.32 -2.92 1.36
N VAL A 63 8.90 -3.82 0.47
CA VAL A 63 8.24 -3.45 -0.78
C VAL A 63 6.93 -4.23 -0.92
N ARG A 64 5.83 -3.50 -0.99
CA ARG A 64 4.53 -4.04 -1.36
C ARG A 64 4.26 -3.75 -2.83
N THR A 65 4.41 -4.79 -3.65
CA THR A 65 4.33 -4.68 -5.12
C THR A 65 2.90 -4.75 -5.64
N GLY A 66 1.93 -5.12 -4.80
CA GLY A 66 0.51 -5.25 -5.16
C GLY A 66 0.16 -6.52 -5.96
N LEU A 67 1.14 -7.39 -6.21
CA LEU A 67 0.97 -8.62 -6.98
C LEU A 67 0.38 -9.74 -6.11
N ILE A 68 -0.61 -10.48 -6.62
CA ILE A 68 -1.29 -11.54 -5.85
C ILE A 68 -0.36 -12.73 -5.56
N GLU A 69 0.70 -12.87 -6.34
CA GLU A 69 1.80 -13.81 -6.16
C GLU A 69 2.52 -13.58 -4.82
N THR A 70 2.42 -12.37 -4.25
CA THR A 70 2.86 -12.09 -2.87
C THR A 70 1.81 -12.45 -1.80
N ALA A 71 0.77 -13.23 -2.11
CA ALA A 71 -0.20 -13.68 -1.10
C ALA A 71 0.31 -14.85 -0.23
N LYS A 72 1.26 -15.65 -0.74
CA LYS A 72 1.78 -16.84 -0.05
C LYS A 72 3.21 -16.59 0.43
N PRO A 73 3.43 -16.32 1.73
CA PRO A 73 4.74 -15.98 2.27
C PRO A 73 5.68 -17.17 2.38
N THR A 74 6.10 -17.68 1.23
CA THR A 74 7.14 -18.71 1.08
C THR A 74 8.39 -18.13 0.42
N TRP A 75 8.50 -16.80 0.33
CA TRP A 75 9.64 -16.17 -0.32
C TRP A 75 10.86 -16.22 0.58
N ASP A 76 12.02 -16.44 -0.03
CA ASP A 76 13.27 -16.16 0.64
C ASP A 76 13.33 -14.68 1.02
N VAL A 77 13.96 -14.41 2.17
CA VAL A 77 14.21 -13.06 2.66
C VAL A 77 15.06 -12.27 1.66
N GLU A 78 15.81 -12.95 0.80
CA GLU A 78 16.60 -12.36 -0.27
C GLU A 78 16.06 -12.82 -1.62
N LEU A 79 15.42 -11.89 -2.32
CA LEU A 79 14.96 -12.11 -3.68
C LEU A 79 16.02 -11.62 -4.66
N ASP A 80 16.15 -12.37 -5.75
CA ASP A 80 16.86 -11.88 -6.93
C ASP A 80 16.28 -10.54 -7.38
N ARG A 81 17.14 -9.58 -7.73
CA ARG A 81 16.72 -8.27 -8.24
C ARG A 81 16.00 -8.37 -9.58
N ASP A 82 16.28 -9.42 -10.34
CA ASP A 82 15.62 -9.71 -11.61
C ASP A 82 14.30 -10.50 -11.43
N ASN A 83 13.88 -10.74 -10.18
CA ASN A 83 12.62 -11.41 -9.91
C ASN A 83 11.45 -10.60 -10.49
N PRO A 84 10.53 -11.22 -11.27
CA PRO A 84 9.38 -10.53 -11.85
C PRO A 84 8.50 -9.81 -10.83
N LEU A 85 8.49 -10.26 -9.57
CA LEU A 85 7.78 -9.59 -8.48
C LEU A 85 8.30 -8.18 -8.22
N LEU A 86 9.56 -7.90 -8.57
CA LEU A 86 10.24 -6.63 -8.40
C LEU A 86 10.32 -5.81 -9.70
N ALA A 87 9.47 -6.11 -10.71
CA ALA A 87 9.54 -5.46 -12.02
C ALA A 87 9.67 -3.90 -11.98
N PRO A 88 8.96 -3.15 -11.11
CA PRO A 88 9.19 -1.71 -11.02
C PRO A 88 10.61 -1.34 -10.55
N LEU A 89 11.16 -2.11 -9.62
CA LEU A 89 12.49 -1.89 -9.04
C LEU A 89 13.62 -2.37 -9.95
N ALA A 90 13.36 -3.33 -10.84
CA ALA A 90 14.31 -3.71 -11.90
C ALA A 90 14.61 -2.50 -12.82
N LYS A 91 13.60 -1.67 -13.09
CA LYS A 91 13.76 -0.44 -13.88
C LYS A 91 14.21 0.77 -13.04
N TYR A 92 13.70 0.89 -11.80
CA TYR A 92 13.99 1.99 -10.89
C TYR A 92 14.55 1.46 -9.58
N PRO A 93 15.85 1.11 -9.55
CA PRO A 93 16.45 0.47 -8.39
C PRO A 93 16.50 1.41 -7.19
N VAL A 94 16.29 0.82 -6.02
CA VAL A 94 16.42 1.50 -4.72
C VAL A 94 17.55 0.87 -3.92
N PRO A 95 18.31 1.66 -3.14
CA PRO A 95 19.36 1.13 -2.26
C PRO A 95 18.73 0.35 -1.10
N GLY A 96 19.50 -0.56 -0.49
CA GLY A 96 19.07 -1.36 0.65
C GLY A 96 18.79 -2.83 0.34
N ARG A 97 18.41 -3.57 1.37
CA ARG A 97 18.02 -4.99 1.29
C ARG A 97 16.53 -5.11 1.06
N ILE A 98 16.14 -5.51 -0.15
CA ILE A 98 14.73 -5.62 -0.55
C ILE A 98 14.05 -6.81 0.15
N LEU A 99 12.92 -6.55 0.79
CA LEU A 99 12.07 -7.54 1.47
C LEU A 99 10.64 -7.42 0.95
N LEU A 100 10.04 -8.51 0.46
CA LEU A 100 8.65 -8.45 0.00
C LEU A 100 7.66 -8.42 1.17
N VAL A 101 6.68 -7.54 1.02
CA VAL A 101 5.49 -7.48 1.87
C VAL A 101 4.35 -8.24 1.21
N PRO A 102 3.59 -9.06 1.97
CA PRO A 102 2.47 -9.79 1.41
C PRO A 102 1.41 -8.88 0.78
N SER A 103 0.64 -9.43 -0.16
CA SER A 103 -0.41 -8.66 -0.86
C SER A 103 -1.57 -8.27 0.05
N GLY A 104 -1.85 -9.04 1.10
CA GLY A 104 -2.93 -8.76 2.05
C GLY A 104 -2.63 -9.18 3.48
N LEU A 105 -3.34 -8.58 4.44
CA LEU A 105 -3.29 -8.93 5.87
C LEU A 105 -4.24 -10.09 6.18
N ASN A 106 -3.73 -11.31 6.03
CA ASN A 106 -4.36 -12.54 6.56
C ASN A 106 -3.46 -13.16 7.64
N GLU A 107 -3.94 -14.18 8.32
CA GLU A 107 -3.20 -14.83 9.42
C GLU A 107 -1.79 -15.32 9.02
N PRO A 108 -1.59 -16.01 7.87
CA PRO A 108 -0.25 -16.31 7.35
C PRO A 108 0.65 -15.07 7.16
N SER A 109 0.13 -14.00 6.54
CA SER A 109 0.87 -12.76 6.33
C SER A 109 1.27 -12.09 7.64
N VAL A 110 0.38 -12.09 8.64
CA VAL A 110 0.68 -11.53 9.97
C VAL A 110 1.79 -12.32 10.65
N ARG A 111 1.77 -13.65 10.58
CA ARG A 111 2.87 -14.49 11.09
C ARG A 111 4.19 -14.15 10.41
N TYR A 112 4.21 -14.11 9.08
CA TYR A 112 5.40 -13.73 8.32
C TYR A 112 5.93 -12.35 8.71
N MET A 113 5.05 -11.34 8.79
CA MET A 113 5.47 -9.99 9.16
C MET A 113 5.95 -9.89 10.61
N ASN A 114 5.38 -10.68 11.53
CA ASN A 114 5.87 -10.76 12.91
C ASN A 114 7.29 -11.35 12.96
N ASP A 115 7.54 -12.41 12.20
CA ASP A 115 8.86 -13.05 12.10
C ASP A 115 9.88 -12.13 11.44
N LEU A 116 9.51 -11.48 10.34
CA LEU A 116 10.37 -10.51 9.65
C LEU A 116 10.72 -9.35 10.60
N SER A 117 9.73 -8.86 11.32
CA SER A 117 9.93 -7.78 12.27
C SER A 117 10.88 -8.17 13.40
N SER A 118 10.67 -9.33 14.04
CA SER A 118 11.50 -9.77 15.17
C SER A 118 12.92 -10.12 14.77
N LYS A 119 13.13 -10.69 13.58
CA LYS A 119 14.45 -11.12 13.11
C LYS A 119 15.29 -9.99 12.54
N LEU A 120 14.68 -8.98 11.91
CA LEU A 120 15.40 -7.98 11.13
C LEU A 120 15.05 -6.53 11.49
N LEU A 121 13.78 -6.19 11.62
CA LEU A 121 13.38 -4.78 11.75
C LEU A 121 13.56 -4.26 13.18
N ASP A 122 13.32 -5.10 14.18
CA ASP A 122 13.46 -4.77 15.60
C ASP A 122 14.91 -4.53 16.03
N SER A 123 15.90 -5.03 15.28
CA SER A 123 17.32 -4.76 15.51
C SER A 123 17.84 -3.60 14.66
N SER A 124 17.09 -3.18 13.63
CA SER A 124 17.49 -2.11 12.73
C SER A 124 17.34 -0.73 13.37
N ALA A 125 18.27 0.18 13.05
CA ALA A 125 18.16 1.59 13.42
C ALA A 125 17.09 2.30 12.58
N GLU A 126 16.95 1.88 11.33
CA GLU A 126 15.97 2.39 10.38
C GLU A 126 15.56 1.31 9.38
N PHE A 127 14.39 1.47 8.78
CA PHE A 127 13.96 0.70 7.62
C PHE A 127 13.00 1.54 6.77
N VAL A 128 12.87 1.19 5.50
CA VAL A 128 11.95 1.87 4.57
C VAL A 128 10.82 0.93 4.19
N TYR A 129 9.64 1.50 4.02
CA TYR A 129 8.47 0.83 3.46
C TYR A 129 7.98 1.54 2.21
N LEU A 130 7.96 0.83 1.08
CA LEU A 130 7.42 1.28 -0.20
C LEU A 130 6.13 0.54 -0.50
N THR A 131 5.06 1.27 -0.77
CA THR A 131 3.75 0.70 -1.10
C THR A 131 3.03 1.52 -2.16
N ARG A 132 2.11 0.88 -2.87
CA ARG A 132 1.09 1.58 -3.66
C ARG A 132 0.09 2.27 -2.71
N ASP A 133 -0.38 3.46 -3.07
CA ASP A 133 -1.21 4.33 -2.20
C ASP A 133 -2.62 3.77 -1.90
N LEU A 134 -3.16 2.95 -2.79
CA LEU A 134 -4.55 2.49 -2.70
C LEU A 134 -4.71 1.31 -1.76
N GLY A 135 -5.39 1.56 -0.64
CA GLY A 135 -5.92 0.52 0.24
C GLY A 135 -4.84 -0.34 0.89
N ASP A 136 -3.66 0.24 1.17
CA ASP A 136 -2.59 -0.49 1.85
C ASP A 136 -2.88 -0.65 3.35
N PRO A 137 -3.10 -1.88 3.84
CA PRO A 137 -3.36 -2.09 5.26
C PRO A 137 -2.06 -2.19 6.08
N PHE A 138 -0.90 -2.34 5.44
CA PHE A 138 0.37 -2.56 6.13
C PHE A 138 0.99 -1.28 6.68
N GLU A 139 0.75 -0.11 6.10
CA GLU A 139 1.16 1.17 6.70
C GLU A 139 0.65 1.30 8.14
N ALA A 140 -0.65 1.11 8.35
CA ALA A 140 -1.28 1.20 9.67
C ALA A 140 -0.76 0.11 10.61
N TRP A 141 -0.57 -1.11 10.11
CA TRP A 141 -0.03 -2.23 10.89
C TRP A 141 1.41 -1.97 11.34
N LEU A 142 2.29 -1.54 10.44
CA LEU A 142 3.69 -1.21 10.72
C LEU A 142 3.77 -0.03 11.70
N SER A 143 3.00 1.02 11.46
CA SER A 143 2.95 2.18 12.34
C SER A 143 2.51 1.79 13.75
N GLY A 144 1.43 1.01 13.88
CA GLY A 144 0.95 0.52 15.19
C GLY A 144 1.98 -0.33 15.91
N ARG A 145 2.67 -1.23 15.19
CA ARG A 145 3.70 -2.10 15.77
C ARG A 145 4.93 -1.33 16.26
N PHE A 146 5.44 -0.41 15.44
CA PHE A 146 6.75 0.21 15.68
C PHE A 146 6.67 1.54 16.47
N SER A 147 5.51 2.20 16.52
CA SER A 147 5.33 3.41 17.35
C SER A 147 5.61 3.16 18.84
N GLY A 148 5.18 2.01 19.36
CA GLY A 148 5.45 1.59 20.74
C GLY A 148 6.89 1.12 21.00
N ARG A 149 7.71 0.98 19.95
CA ARG A 149 9.09 0.46 19.99
C ARG A 149 10.15 1.53 19.79
N GLY A 150 9.77 2.79 19.96
CA GLY A 150 10.69 3.92 19.86
C GLY A 150 10.96 4.38 18.42
N PHE A 151 10.27 3.85 17.42
CA PHE A 151 10.38 4.37 16.05
C PHE A 151 9.48 5.60 15.85
N THR A 152 9.95 6.46 14.95
CA THR A 152 9.17 7.53 14.33
C THR A 152 8.96 7.18 12.87
N VAL A 153 7.80 7.55 12.35
CA VAL A 153 7.41 7.28 10.96
C VAL A 153 7.30 8.61 10.24
N ARG A 154 7.91 8.70 9.06
CA ARG A 154 7.80 9.87 8.18
C ARG A 154 7.59 9.42 6.74
N LYS A 155 6.58 9.97 6.07
CA LYS A 155 6.43 9.83 4.63
C LYS A 155 7.55 10.62 3.93
N LEU A 156 8.31 9.96 3.06
CA LEU A 156 9.33 10.58 2.23
C LEU A 156 8.65 11.08 0.95
N GLY A 157 8.62 12.41 0.79
CA GLY A 157 8.17 13.05 -0.43
C GLY A 157 6.73 12.72 -0.87
N HIS A 158 6.51 12.81 -2.18
CA HIS A 158 5.23 12.61 -2.82
C HIS A 158 5.45 12.08 -4.24
N ALA A 159 5.47 10.76 -4.38
CA ALA A 159 5.35 10.08 -5.66
C ALA A 159 3.88 9.71 -5.89
N ASP A 160 3.33 10.06 -7.05
CA ASP A 160 1.94 9.74 -7.36
C ASP A 160 1.74 8.22 -7.34
N GLY A 161 0.74 7.75 -6.60
CA GLY A 161 0.35 6.34 -6.52
C GLY A 161 1.34 5.43 -5.78
N VAL A 162 2.49 5.95 -5.32
CA VAL A 162 3.50 5.19 -4.57
C VAL A 162 3.93 5.99 -3.34
N SER A 163 3.69 5.45 -2.16
CA SER A 163 4.16 6.03 -0.90
C SER A 163 5.45 5.38 -0.46
N VAL A 164 6.35 6.21 0.05
CA VAL A 164 7.59 5.80 0.69
C VAL A 164 7.54 6.28 2.15
N PHE A 165 7.75 5.39 3.10
CA PHE A 165 7.79 5.70 4.52
C PHE A 165 9.14 5.31 5.10
N LEU A 166 9.78 6.23 5.83
CA LEU A 166 10.96 5.96 6.63
C LEU A 166 10.54 5.73 8.08
N PHE A 167 10.92 4.58 8.60
CA PHE A 167 10.82 4.24 10.01
C PHE A 167 12.21 4.39 10.62
N GLN A 168 12.36 5.29 11.57
CA GLN A 168 13.65 5.56 12.20
C GLN A 168 13.52 5.52 13.73
N ARG A 169 14.41 4.77 14.38
CA ARG A 169 14.47 4.71 15.84
C ARG A 169 14.87 6.08 16.38
N ARG A 170 14.16 6.54 17.41
CA ARG A 170 14.54 7.77 18.11
C ARG A 170 15.96 7.62 18.66
N PRO A 171 16.84 8.61 18.45
CA PRO A 171 18.10 8.65 19.16
C PRO A 171 17.80 8.67 20.66
N SER A 172 18.47 7.77 21.40
CA SER A 172 18.42 7.67 22.86
C SER A 172 19.02 8.90 23.52
#